data_AF-W4LJ71-F1
#
_entry.id   AF-W4LJ71-F1
#
_cell.length_a   1.000
_cell.length_b   1.000
_cell.length_c   1.000
_cell.angle_alpha   90.00
_cell.angle_beta   90.00
_cell.angle_gamma   90.00
#
_symmetry.space_group_name_H-M   'P 1'
#
loop_
_entity.id
_entity.type
_entity.pdbx_description
1 polymer ?
#
loop_
_entity_poly.entity_id
_entity_poly.type
_entity_poly.pdbx_seq_one_letter_code
_entity_poly.pdbx_strand_id
1 'polypeptide(L)'
;MRIAVAKEVQEGERRVALVPESVPQLVQTGHEVWIETGAGVGASCPDTAYEAAGAMIMTDDAQWGDIDILLKVAPPAERCGKPEIERLRPGAVLIGFLNPMGNVSMVQTLARHQMTAFSMEWIPRLSRAQNMDALSSQATVMGYKGALLAANALGKFLPMLTTAAGTVAPARVLVIGAGVAGLMAIATARRLGAVVEAFDIRPAVREEVQSLGAIFVGVELDEETATVGGYAKDVSVSSRQREQEVLHEHIQRADIVITTAQVPGKRAPLLVTDAMVAAATGFSDRRSRRRARRQLCRYGSGTRGDAAWCHHLGPLSCALVNARSC
;
A
#
# COMPACT_ATOMS: atom_id res chain seq x y z
N MET A 1 -25.84 -12.50 14.82
CA MET A 1 -24.47 -13.06 14.75
C MET A 1 -23.55 -12.17 15.55
N ARG A 2 -22.52 -12.76 16.18
CA ARG A 2 -21.44 -12.10 16.90
C ARG A 2 -20.28 -11.83 15.96
N ILE A 3 -20.14 -10.57 15.56
CA ILE A 3 -19.08 -10.08 14.69
C ILE A 3 -17.99 -9.48 15.57
N ALA A 4 -16.81 -10.07 15.55
CA ALA A 4 -15.69 -9.66 16.39
C ALA A 4 -14.58 -9.00 15.59
N VAL A 5 -13.93 -8.01 16.20
CA VAL A 5 -12.71 -7.36 15.69
C VAL A 5 -11.58 -7.67 16.65
N ALA A 6 -10.62 -8.47 16.20
CA ALA A 6 -9.43 -8.76 17.00
C ALA A 6 -8.42 -7.63 16.93
N LYS A 7 -7.65 -7.46 18.00
CA LYS A 7 -6.49 -6.57 18.03
C LYS A 7 -5.42 -7.13 17.10
N GLU A 8 -4.84 -6.27 16.28
CA GLU A 8 -3.72 -6.66 15.45
C GLU A 8 -2.45 -6.85 16.27
N VAL A 9 -1.76 -7.97 16.04
CA VAL A 9 -0.56 -8.38 16.79
C VAL A 9 0.72 -8.30 15.97
N GLN A 10 0.61 -8.07 14.66
CA GLN A 10 1.76 -7.90 13.80
C GLN A 10 2.51 -6.61 14.18
N GLU A 11 3.84 -6.69 14.23
CA GLU A 11 4.67 -5.54 14.61
C GLU A 11 4.41 -4.35 13.69
N GLY A 12 4.12 -3.21 14.31
CA GLY A 12 3.82 -1.95 13.63
C GLY A 12 2.37 -1.81 13.17
N GLU A 13 1.49 -2.81 13.34
CA GLU A 13 0.10 -2.74 12.85
C GLU A 13 -0.69 -1.72 13.63
N ARG A 14 -1.29 -0.78 12.91
CA ARG A 14 -1.98 0.36 13.51
C ARG A 14 -3.40 0.52 13.01
N ARG A 15 -3.79 -0.21 11.96
CA ARG A 15 -5.16 -0.21 11.46
C ARG A 15 -6.00 -1.16 12.33
N VAL A 16 -7.30 -1.00 12.18
CA VAL A 16 -8.33 -1.84 12.81
C VAL A 16 -9.35 -2.18 11.75
N ALA A 17 -9.93 -3.39 11.80
CA ALA A 17 -10.82 -3.89 10.74
C ALA A 17 -12.17 -3.15 10.69
N LEU A 18 -12.58 -2.55 11.82
CA LEU A 18 -13.80 -1.76 11.94
C LEU A 18 -13.53 -0.53 12.79
N VAL A 19 -13.95 0.64 12.30
CA VAL A 19 -13.90 1.91 13.05
C VAL A 19 -15.23 2.14 13.78
N PRO A 20 -15.25 2.91 14.90
CA PRO A 20 -16.47 3.15 15.68
C PRO A 20 -17.66 3.63 14.83
N GLU A 21 -17.40 4.46 13.81
CA GLU A 21 -18.43 5.03 12.94
C GLU A 21 -19.15 3.97 12.08
N SER A 22 -18.55 2.80 11.87
CA SER A 22 -19.15 1.70 11.11
C SER A 22 -19.92 0.70 11.99
N VAL A 23 -19.75 0.75 13.31
CA VAL A 23 -20.43 -0.14 14.26
C VAL A 23 -21.96 -0.01 14.21
N PRO A 24 -22.57 1.19 14.21
CA PRO A 24 -24.02 1.33 14.33
C PRO A 24 -24.77 0.63 13.20
N GLN A 25 -24.20 0.60 11.98
CA GLN A 25 -24.81 -0.07 10.84
C GLN A 25 -24.97 -1.57 11.07
N LEU A 26 -23.98 -2.23 11.68
CA LEU A 26 -24.03 -3.68 11.98
C LEU A 26 -24.97 -3.98 13.14
N VAL A 27 -24.98 -3.12 14.16
CA VAL A 27 -25.88 -3.24 15.31
C VAL A 27 -27.34 -3.08 14.86
N GLN A 28 -27.63 -2.10 14.00
CA GLN A 28 -28.97 -1.87 13.44
C GLN A 28 -29.50 -3.06 12.62
N THR A 29 -28.61 -3.84 12.00
CA THR A 29 -28.99 -5.07 11.29
C THR A 29 -29.14 -6.29 12.21
N GLY A 30 -29.08 -6.11 13.54
CA GLY A 30 -29.28 -7.16 14.54
C GLY A 30 -28.04 -8.02 14.79
N HIS A 31 -26.84 -7.49 14.57
CA HIS A 31 -25.59 -8.15 14.92
C HIS A 31 -25.03 -7.63 16.24
N GLU A 32 -24.40 -8.52 17.01
CA GLU A 32 -23.62 -8.13 18.17
C GLU A 32 -22.20 -7.83 17.68
N VAL A 33 -21.70 -6.61 17.92
CA VAL A 33 -20.35 -6.23 17.52
C VAL A 33 -19.45 -6.29 18.74
N TRP A 34 -18.44 -7.15 18.70
CA TRP A 34 -17.47 -7.33 19.77
C TRP A 34 -16.12 -6.76 19.34
N ILE A 35 -15.48 -5.98 20.18
CA ILE A 35 -14.18 -5.36 19.91
C ILE A 35 -13.20 -5.85 20.97
N GLU A 36 -12.11 -6.47 20.56
CA GLU A 36 -11.05 -6.82 21.52
C GLU A 36 -10.51 -5.55 22.17
N THR A 37 -10.31 -5.60 23.49
CA THR A 37 -9.75 -4.50 24.29
C THR A 37 -8.49 -3.93 23.64
N GLY A 38 -8.52 -2.62 23.37
CA GLY A 38 -7.41 -1.89 22.76
C GLY A 38 -7.16 -2.18 21.28
N ALA A 39 -8.07 -2.85 20.56
CA ALA A 39 -7.91 -3.13 19.12
C ALA A 39 -7.81 -1.84 18.29
N GLY A 40 -8.56 -0.80 18.64
CA GLY A 40 -8.60 0.47 17.89
C GLY A 40 -7.53 1.49 18.29
N VAL A 41 -6.75 1.26 19.35
CA VAL A 41 -5.81 2.26 19.90
C VAL A 41 -4.79 2.72 18.86
N GLY A 42 -4.27 1.82 18.03
CA GLY A 42 -3.32 2.14 16.97
C GLY A 42 -3.89 3.13 15.93
N ALA A 43 -5.21 3.07 15.73
CA ALA A 43 -6.01 3.87 14.81
C ALA A 43 -6.65 5.09 15.50
N SER A 44 -6.24 5.41 16.73
CA SER A 44 -6.81 6.51 17.54
C SER A 44 -8.29 6.34 17.87
N CYS A 45 -8.77 5.09 17.94
CA CYS A 45 -10.13 4.73 18.31
C CYS A 45 -10.10 4.07 19.70
N PRO A 46 -10.38 4.79 20.80
CA PRO A 46 -10.40 4.20 22.15
C PRO A 46 -11.61 3.29 22.35
N ASP A 47 -11.51 2.33 23.26
CA ASP A 47 -12.59 1.35 23.54
C ASP A 47 -13.92 2.04 23.90
N THR A 48 -13.87 3.16 24.63
CA THR A 48 -15.06 3.95 24.98
C THR A 48 -15.81 4.49 23.78
N ALA A 49 -15.13 4.73 22.64
CA ALA A 49 -15.80 5.15 21.41
C ALA A 49 -16.58 4.00 20.76
N TYR A 50 -16.09 2.77 20.88
CA TYR A 50 -16.80 1.59 20.41
C TYR A 50 -18.02 1.28 21.28
N GLU A 51 -17.88 1.38 22.60
CA GLU A 51 -19.01 1.23 23.54
C GLU A 51 -20.11 2.26 23.25
N ALA A 52 -19.74 3.53 23.06
CA ALA A 52 -20.68 4.59 22.70
C ALA A 52 -21.37 4.35 21.35
N ALA A 53 -20.73 3.62 20.43
CA ALA A 53 -21.29 3.22 19.15
C ALA A 53 -22.15 1.94 19.21
N GLY A 54 -22.28 1.32 20.39
CA GLY A 54 -23.11 0.14 20.63
C GLY A 54 -22.38 -1.20 20.51
N ALA A 55 -21.04 -1.21 20.45
CA ALA A 55 -20.26 -2.44 20.52
C ALA A 55 -20.02 -2.88 21.98
N MET A 56 -19.69 -4.15 22.15
CA MET A 56 -19.24 -4.73 23.42
C MET A 56 -17.72 -4.91 23.41
N ILE A 57 -17.06 -4.64 24.52
CA ILE A 57 -15.62 -4.86 24.65
C ILE A 57 -15.35 -6.30 25.12
N MET A 58 -14.52 -7.00 24.36
CA MET A 58 -14.05 -8.35 24.66
C MET A 58 -12.74 -8.25 25.45
N THR A 59 -12.74 -8.80 26.66
CA THR A 59 -11.60 -8.77 27.61
C THR A 59 -11.07 -10.15 27.92
N ASP A 60 -11.90 -11.19 27.77
CA ASP A 60 -11.57 -12.57 28.09
C ASP A 60 -11.33 -13.38 26.81
N ASP A 61 -10.30 -14.21 26.84
CA ASP A 61 -9.94 -15.10 25.75
C ASP A 61 -11.01 -16.18 25.50
N ALA A 62 -11.75 -16.57 26.55
CA ALA A 62 -12.85 -17.52 26.42
C ALA A 62 -13.93 -17.07 25.42
N GLN A 63 -14.09 -15.74 25.24
CA GLN A 63 -15.06 -15.16 24.33
C GLN A 63 -14.74 -15.44 22.85
N TRP A 64 -13.50 -15.84 22.50
CA TRP A 64 -13.15 -16.17 21.11
C TRP A 64 -13.93 -17.38 20.58
N GLY A 65 -14.28 -18.34 21.45
CA GLY A 65 -15.05 -19.52 21.09
C GLY A 65 -16.49 -19.20 20.68
N ASP A 66 -16.99 -18.02 21.05
CA ASP A 66 -18.35 -17.55 20.79
C ASP A 66 -18.48 -16.75 19.48
N ILE A 67 -17.36 -16.42 18.82
CA ILE A 67 -17.33 -15.58 17.62
C ILE A 67 -17.94 -16.32 16.42
N ASP A 68 -18.88 -15.67 15.74
CA ASP A 68 -19.45 -16.18 14.48
C ASP A 68 -18.63 -15.69 13.27
N ILE A 69 -18.23 -14.41 13.29
CA ILE A 69 -17.46 -13.75 12.22
C ILE A 69 -16.30 -12.98 12.85
N LEU A 70 -15.08 -13.31 12.45
CA LEU A 70 -13.87 -12.57 12.81
C LEU A 70 -13.47 -11.62 11.67
N LEU A 71 -13.34 -10.34 11.99
CA LEU A 71 -12.81 -9.30 11.13
C LEU A 71 -11.35 -9.01 11.52
N LYS A 72 -10.44 -9.08 10.56
CA LYS A 72 -9.05 -8.68 10.70
C LYS A 72 -8.57 -7.90 9.48
N VAL A 73 -7.53 -7.11 9.68
CA VAL A 73 -6.78 -6.47 8.60
C VAL A 73 -5.67 -7.42 8.15
N ALA A 74 -4.77 -7.82 9.06
CA ALA A 74 -3.67 -8.72 8.73
C ALA A 74 -4.14 -10.19 8.75
N PRO A 75 -3.42 -11.11 8.07
CA PRO A 75 -3.68 -12.54 8.22
C PRO A 75 -3.62 -12.95 9.71
N PRO A 76 -4.44 -13.92 10.15
CA PRO A 76 -4.36 -14.43 11.51
C PRO A 76 -2.93 -14.85 11.87
N ALA A 77 -2.48 -14.49 13.07
CA ALA A 77 -1.13 -14.74 13.51
C ALA A 77 -1.10 -15.75 14.68
N GLU A 78 0.10 -16.14 15.09
CA GLU A 78 0.31 -16.78 16.38
C GLU A 78 0.30 -15.72 17.49
N ARG A 79 -0.41 -16.01 18.58
CA ARG A 79 -0.48 -15.17 19.76
C ARG A 79 -0.39 -16.02 21.02
N CYS A 80 0.53 -15.68 21.90
CA CYS A 80 0.78 -16.41 23.15
C CYS A 80 1.00 -17.93 22.91
N GLY A 81 1.73 -18.28 21.84
CA GLY A 81 2.06 -19.67 21.49
C GLY A 81 0.92 -20.49 20.88
N LYS A 82 -0.19 -19.86 20.48
CA LYS A 82 -1.32 -20.51 19.78
C LYS A 82 -1.76 -19.69 18.57
N PRO A 83 -2.06 -20.30 17.42
CA PRO A 83 -2.71 -19.61 16.30
C PRO A 83 -4.04 -18.98 16.72
N GLU A 84 -4.30 -17.74 16.29
CA GLU A 84 -5.61 -17.08 16.53
C GLU A 84 -6.79 -17.92 16.00
N ILE A 85 -6.57 -18.64 14.89
CA ILE A 85 -7.56 -19.53 14.28
C ILE A 85 -8.00 -20.65 15.23
N GLU A 86 -7.08 -21.18 16.05
CA GLU A 86 -7.40 -22.28 17.00
C GLU A 86 -8.26 -21.83 18.17
N ARG A 87 -8.41 -20.52 18.39
CA ARG A 87 -9.28 -19.93 19.43
C ARG A 87 -10.73 -19.84 18.97
N LEU A 88 -10.97 -19.89 17.66
CA LEU A 88 -12.30 -19.84 17.08
C LEU A 88 -12.92 -21.24 17.05
N ARG A 89 -14.25 -21.29 17.14
CA ARG A 89 -14.98 -22.53 16.92
C ARG A 89 -14.92 -22.95 15.43
N PRO A 90 -14.97 -24.26 15.14
CA PRO A 90 -15.12 -24.73 13.76
C PRO A 90 -16.35 -24.11 13.08
N GLY A 91 -16.24 -23.78 11.80
CA GLY A 91 -17.33 -23.15 11.04
C GLY A 91 -17.43 -21.63 11.15
N ALA A 92 -16.62 -20.98 11.98
CA ALA A 92 -16.57 -19.52 12.03
C ALA A 92 -16.13 -18.90 10.69
N VAL A 93 -16.56 -17.66 10.44
CA VAL A 93 -16.22 -16.90 9.24
C VAL A 93 -15.02 -15.99 9.51
N LEU A 94 -14.07 -15.91 8.59
CA LEU A 94 -12.96 -14.96 8.63
C LEU A 94 -13.03 -14.01 7.44
N ILE A 95 -12.91 -12.70 7.69
CA ILE A 95 -12.83 -11.67 6.65
C ILE A 95 -11.59 -10.82 6.91
N GLY A 96 -10.70 -10.72 5.91
CA GLY A 96 -9.47 -9.93 6.01
C GLY A 96 -8.53 -10.12 4.82
N PHE A 97 -7.32 -9.58 4.90
CA PHE A 97 -6.27 -9.91 3.93
C PHE A 97 -5.63 -11.25 4.30
N LEU A 98 -5.65 -12.22 3.38
CA LEU A 98 -5.26 -13.62 3.67
C LEU A 98 -4.08 -14.11 2.83
N ASN A 99 -3.74 -13.41 1.74
CA ASN A 99 -2.71 -13.77 0.77
C ASN A 99 -2.71 -15.28 0.40
N PRO A 100 -3.81 -15.83 -0.15
CA PRO A 100 -3.98 -17.27 -0.31
C PRO A 100 -2.95 -17.91 -1.26
N MET A 101 -2.42 -17.16 -2.24
CA MET A 101 -1.39 -17.64 -3.17
C MET A 101 0.02 -17.62 -2.56
N GLY A 102 0.30 -16.67 -1.67
CA GLY A 102 1.60 -16.56 -1.00
C GLY A 102 1.68 -17.32 0.32
N ASN A 103 0.55 -17.74 0.88
CA ASN A 103 0.47 -18.39 2.19
C ASN A 103 -0.41 -19.64 2.16
N VAL A 104 0.06 -20.67 1.44
CA VAL A 104 -0.66 -21.94 1.27
C VAL A 104 -0.89 -22.65 2.62
N SER A 105 0.07 -22.56 3.55
CA SER A 105 -0.07 -23.17 4.89
C SER A 105 -1.19 -22.54 5.71
N MET A 106 -1.44 -21.23 5.58
CA MET A 106 -2.59 -20.56 6.18
C MET A 106 -3.90 -21.11 5.61
N VAL A 107 -4.01 -21.25 4.28
CA VAL A 107 -5.20 -21.81 3.63
C VAL A 107 -5.48 -23.24 4.12
N GLN A 108 -4.44 -24.06 4.24
CA GLN A 108 -4.55 -25.42 4.80
C GLN A 108 -5.00 -25.42 6.26
N THR A 109 -4.58 -24.43 7.05
CA THR A 109 -4.98 -24.27 8.46
C THR A 109 -6.46 -23.90 8.55
N LEU A 110 -6.91 -22.92 7.77
CA LEU A 110 -8.31 -22.52 7.68
C LEU A 110 -9.21 -23.71 7.27
N ALA A 111 -8.77 -24.50 6.29
CA ALA A 111 -9.49 -25.69 5.84
C ALA A 111 -9.59 -26.77 6.94
N ARG A 112 -8.49 -27.05 7.67
CA ARG A 112 -8.48 -27.99 8.80
C ARG A 112 -9.42 -27.56 9.92
N HIS A 113 -9.56 -26.27 10.16
CA HIS A 113 -10.49 -25.70 11.14
C HIS A 113 -11.91 -25.48 10.60
N GLN A 114 -12.21 -25.97 9.38
CA GLN A 114 -13.54 -25.87 8.76
C GLN A 114 -14.04 -24.42 8.67
N MET A 115 -13.14 -23.46 8.50
CA MET A 115 -13.51 -22.05 8.42
C MET A 115 -14.05 -21.68 7.05
N THR A 116 -14.98 -20.72 7.03
CA THR A 116 -15.35 -20.00 5.80
C THR A 116 -14.52 -18.72 5.75
N ALA A 117 -13.71 -18.51 4.71
CA ALA A 117 -12.80 -17.37 4.65
C ALA A 117 -13.02 -16.51 3.39
N PHE A 118 -13.17 -15.20 3.58
CA PHE A 118 -13.25 -14.20 2.50
C PHE A 118 -11.96 -13.38 2.48
N SER A 119 -11.15 -13.60 1.45
CA SER A 119 -9.93 -12.82 1.19
C SER A 119 -10.28 -11.51 0.49
N MET A 120 -9.95 -10.39 1.14
CA MET A 120 -10.21 -9.05 0.60
C MET A 120 -9.38 -8.75 -0.66
N GLU A 121 -8.27 -9.47 -0.89
CA GLU A 121 -7.48 -9.37 -2.12
C GLU A 121 -8.19 -9.97 -3.34
N TRP A 122 -9.15 -10.87 -3.13
CA TRP A 122 -9.83 -11.63 -4.19
C TRP A 122 -11.22 -11.08 -4.53
N ILE A 123 -11.57 -9.90 -4.01
CA ILE A 123 -12.77 -9.19 -4.45
C ILE A 123 -12.64 -8.91 -5.95
N PRO A 124 -13.60 -9.38 -6.77
CA PRO A 124 -13.53 -9.21 -8.21
C PRO A 124 -13.68 -7.74 -8.59
N ARG A 125 -12.88 -7.27 -9.55
CA ARG A 125 -12.95 -5.89 -10.07
C ARG A 125 -14.13 -5.73 -11.03
N LEU A 126 -15.33 -5.58 -10.46
CA LEU A 126 -16.59 -5.38 -11.16
C LEU A 126 -17.28 -4.14 -10.58
N SER A 127 -18.07 -3.42 -11.39
CA SER A 127 -18.76 -2.19 -10.96
C SER A 127 -19.56 -2.37 -9.67
N ARG A 128 -20.25 -3.52 -9.51
CA ARG A 128 -21.04 -3.84 -8.30
C ARG A 128 -20.23 -4.10 -7.03
N ALA A 129 -18.92 -4.33 -7.14
CA ALA A 129 -18.02 -4.67 -6.04
C ALA A 129 -17.00 -3.57 -5.74
N GLN A 130 -17.08 -2.42 -6.43
CA GLN A 130 -16.12 -1.31 -6.26
C GLN A 130 -16.08 -0.79 -4.82
N ASN A 131 -17.22 -0.74 -4.13
CA ASN A 131 -17.30 -0.32 -2.72
C ASN A 131 -16.69 -1.34 -1.74
N MET A 132 -16.39 -2.55 -2.19
CA MET A 132 -15.75 -3.61 -1.41
C MET A 132 -14.24 -3.73 -1.71
N ASP A 133 -13.71 -2.95 -2.66
CA ASP A 133 -12.30 -3.03 -3.07
C ASP A 133 -11.36 -2.40 -2.02
N ALA A 134 -11.00 -3.21 -1.03
CA ALA A 134 -10.07 -2.83 0.01
C ALA A 134 -8.67 -2.53 -0.54
N LEU A 135 -8.24 -3.19 -1.62
CA LEU A 135 -6.92 -2.96 -2.22
C LEU A 135 -6.83 -1.54 -2.80
N SER A 136 -7.86 -1.08 -3.51
CA SER A 136 -7.93 0.28 -4.03
C SER A 136 -7.98 1.33 -2.92
N SER A 137 -8.72 1.05 -1.83
CA SER A 137 -8.73 1.90 -0.63
C SER A 137 -7.34 2.03 -0.01
N GLN A 138 -6.65 0.90 0.23
CA GLN A 138 -5.29 0.93 0.77
C GLN A 138 -4.29 1.58 -0.20
N ALA A 139 -4.40 1.33 -1.50
CA ALA A 139 -3.57 1.95 -2.53
C ALA A 139 -3.69 3.48 -2.54
N THR A 140 -4.91 4.00 -2.37
CA THR A 140 -5.15 5.44 -2.23
C THR A 140 -4.38 6.01 -1.04
N VAL A 141 -4.51 5.41 0.14
CA VAL A 141 -3.78 5.84 1.34
C VAL A 141 -2.27 5.78 1.11
N MET A 142 -1.76 4.72 0.47
CA MET A 142 -0.34 4.56 0.17
C MET A 142 0.19 5.63 -0.80
N GLY A 143 -0.56 5.98 -1.84
CA GLY A 143 -0.17 7.03 -2.79
C GLY A 143 -0.08 8.40 -2.12
N TYR A 144 -1.10 8.76 -1.35
CA TYR A 144 -1.12 10.01 -0.58
C TYR A 144 0.03 10.09 0.42
N LYS A 145 0.17 9.06 1.27
CA LYS A 145 1.19 9.06 2.33
C LYS A 145 2.61 8.99 1.75
N GLY A 146 2.80 8.27 0.64
CA GLY A 146 4.08 8.20 -0.07
C GLY A 146 4.55 9.57 -0.54
N ALA A 147 3.68 10.35 -1.16
CA ALA A 147 4.00 11.72 -1.58
C ALA A 147 4.33 12.64 -0.40
N LEU A 148 3.61 12.52 0.72
CA LEU A 148 3.91 13.31 1.93
C LEU A 148 5.25 12.95 2.57
N LEU A 149 5.57 11.65 2.67
CA LEU A 149 6.87 11.24 3.17
C LEU A 149 8.00 11.71 2.26
N ALA A 150 7.79 11.66 0.94
CA ALA A 150 8.74 12.17 -0.03
C ALA A 150 9.00 13.67 0.17
N ALA A 151 7.93 14.45 0.32
CA ALA A 151 8.00 15.88 0.59
C ALA A 151 8.72 16.18 1.92
N ASN A 152 8.40 15.44 2.99
CA ASN A 152 9.03 15.62 4.30
C ASN A 152 10.53 15.27 4.29
N ALA A 153 10.94 14.31 3.47
CA ALA A 153 12.34 13.93 3.33
C ALA A 153 13.13 14.86 2.39
N LEU A 154 12.45 15.62 1.51
CA LEU A 154 13.09 16.47 0.52
C LEU A 154 13.56 17.78 1.16
N GLY A 155 14.84 18.11 1.01
CA GLY A 155 15.43 19.38 1.47
C GLY A 155 15.11 20.59 0.58
N LYS A 156 14.07 20.51 -0.25
CA LYS A 156 13.69 21.49 -1.27
C LYS A 156 12.17 21.68 -1.24
N PHE A 157 11.71 22.92 -1.42
CA PHE A 157 10.28 23.20 -1.57
C PHE A 157 9.71 22.52 -2.82
N LEU A 158 8.53 21.91 -2.67
CA LEU A 158 7.78 21.35 -3.80
C LEU A 158 7.25 22.44 -4.76
N PRO A 159 6.58 23.51 -4.27
CA PRO A 159 6.07 24.54 -5.16
C PRO A 159 7.19 25.47 -5.66
N MET A 160 6.91 26.17 -6.76
CA MET A 160 7.66 27.37 -7.11
C MET A 160 7.33 28.46 -6.10
N LEU A 161 8.36 29.11 -5.56
CA LEU A 161 8.19 30.25 -4.65
C LEU A 161 8.94 31.45 -5.19
N THR A 162 8.23 32.56 -5.40
CA THR A 162 8.84 33.86 -5.69
C THR A 162 8.75 34.70 -4.41
N THR A 163 9.90 35.00 -3.82
CA THR A 163 9.99 35.72 -2.54
C THR A 163 10.92 36.93 -2.67
N ALA A 164 10.99 37.76 -1.63
CA ALA A 164 11.93 38.88 -1.58
C ALA A 164 13.41 38.44 -1.70
N ALA A 165 13.73 37.21 -1.28
CA ALA A 165 15.08 36.64 -1.37
C ALA A 165 15.41 36.04 -2.75
N GLY A 166 14.44 36.04 -3.68
CA GLY A 166 14.57 35.44 -5.02
C GLY A 166 13.56 34.32 -5.27
N THR A 167 13.78 33.62 -6.39
CA THR A 167 12.88 32.56 -6.88
C THR A 167 13.47 31.18 -6.65
N VAL A 168 12.70 30.31 -6.00
CA VAL A 168 13.02 28.88 -5.85
C VAL A 168 12.22 28.10 -6.90
N ALA A 169 12.93 27.35 -7.74
CA ALA A 169 12.31 26.47 -8.73
C ALA A 169 11.55 25.31 -8.05
N PRO A 170 10.41 24.86 -8.62
CA PRO A 170 9.63 23.77 -8.05
C PRO A 170 10.40 22.45 -8.04
N ALA A 171 9.99 21.53 -7.17
CA ALA A 171 10.48 20.17 -7.20
C ALA A 171 9.92 19.40 -8.40
N ARG A 172 10.73 18.51 -8.97
CA ARG A 172 10.34 17.58 -10.04
C ARG A 172 10.09 16.20 -9.45
N VAL A 173 8.88 15.68 -9.60
CA VAL A 173 8.47 14.37 -9.07
C VAL A 173 8.18 13.45 -10.24
N LEU A 174 8.84 12.29 -10.29
CA LEU A 174 8.54 11.22 -11.24
C LEU A 174 7.74 10.13 -10.53
N VAL A 175 6.59 9.73 -11.06
CA VAL A 175 5.80 8.60 -10.56
C VAL A 175 5.87 7.45 -11.57
N ILE A 176 6.38 6.28 -11.14
CA ILE A 176 6.54 5.09 -11.98
C ILE A 176 5.43 4.09 -11.62
N GLY A 177 4.45 3.98 -12.52
CA GLY A 177 3.19 3.27 -12.35
C GLY A 177 2.04 4.25 -12.10
N ALA A 178 0.99 4.16 -12.91
CA ALA A 178 -0.23 4.97 -12.83
C ALA A 178 -1.45 4.08 -12.52
N GLY A 179 -1.31 3.21 -11.52
CA GLY A 179 -2.45 2.58 -10.84
C GLY A 179 -3.04 3.52 -9.77
N VAL A 180 -3.99 3.05 -8.97
CA VAL A 180 -4.65 3.85 -7.92
C VAL A 180 -3.65 4.56 -6.98
N ALA A 181 -2.61 3.86 -6.51
CA ALA A 181 -1.57 4.46 -5.68
C ALA A 181 -0.75 5.52 -6.43
N GLY A 182 -0.40 5.26 -7.69
CA GLY A 182 0.35 6.18 -8.54
C GLY A 182 -0.43 7.46 -8.83
N LEU A 183 -1.70 7.33 -9.25
CA LEU A 183 -2.60 8.45 -9.49
C LEU A 183 -2.81 9.30 -8.23
N MET A 184 -2.95 8.67 -7.07
CA MET A 184 -3.06 9.41 -5.81
C MET A 184 -1.74 10.10 -5.43
N ALA A 185 -0.58 9.49 -5.69
CA ALA A 185 0.72 10.14 -5.52
C ALA A 185 0.89 11.35 -6.45
N ILE A 186 0.47 11.21 -7.71
CA ILE A 186 0.45 12.30 -8.71
C ILE A 186 -0.40 13.46 -8.21
N ALA A 187 -1.67 13.18 -7.88
CA ALA A 187 -2.60 14.20 -7.42
C ALA A 187 -2.09 14.92 -6.16
N THR A 188 -1.50 14.18 -5.21
CA THR A 188 -0.95 14.75 -3.98
C THR A 188 0.25 15.65 -4.27
N ALA A 189 1.23 15.17 -5.05
CA ALA A 189 2.41 15.95 -5.41
C ALA A 189 2.06 17.22 -6.21
N ARG A 190 1.08 17.13 -7.12
CA ARG A 190 0.55 18.29 -7.85
C ARG A 190 -0.12 19.31 -6.93
N ARG A 191 -0.94 18.87 -5.97
CA ARG A 191 -1.55 19.75 -4.95
C ARG A 191 -0.51 20.45 -4.08
N LEU A 192 0.63 19.81 -3.83
CA LEU A 192 1.77 20.41 -3.12
C LEU A 192 2.61 21.34 -4.02
N GLY A 193 2.25 21.50 -5.29
CA GLY A 193 2.88 22.45 -6.22
C GLY A 193 4.07 21.92 -7.01
N ALA A 194 4.37 20.62 -6.94
CA ALA A 194 5.45 20.03 -7.71
C ALA A 194 5.12 19.97 -9.23
N VAL A 195 6.16 19.96 -10.05
CA VAL A 195 6.07 19.52 -11.45
C VAL A 195 6.11 18.00 -11.44
N VAL A 196 5.07 17.36 -11.96
CA VAL A 196 4.93 15.89 -11.88
C VAL A 196 4.96 15.29 -13.28
N GLU A 197 5.83 14.30 -13.45
CA GLU A 197 5.89 13.39 -14.59
C GLU A 197 5.44 12.01 -14.12
N ALA A 198 4.75 11.26 -14.97
CA ALA A 198 4.30 9.92 -14.64
C ALA A 198 4.52 8.96 -15.80
N PHE A 199 5.08 7.80 -15.48
CA PHE A 199 5.36 6.72 -16.43
C PHE A 199 4.44 5.53 -16.16
N ASP A 200 3.82 4.99 -17.20
CA ASP A 200 3.15 3.69 -17.17
C ASP A 200 3.23 3.06 -18.56
N ILE A 201 3.36 1.73 -18.60
CA ILE A 201 3.45 0.96 -19.85
C ILE A 201 2.08 0.85 -20.56
N ARG A 202 0.99 1.08 -19.83
CA ARG A 202 -0.37 1.00 -20.36
C ARG A 202 -0.74 2.34 -20.98
N PRO A 203 -1.07 2.40 -22.28
CA PRO A 203 -1.48 3.65 -22.91
C PRO A 203 -2.81 4.21 -22.37
N ALA A 204 -3.69 3.33 -21.84
CA ALA A 204 -5.02 3.69 -21.36
C ALA A 204 -5.03 4.68 -20.19
N VAL A 205 -3.96 4.75 -19.38
CA VAL A 205 -3.89 5.66 -18.21
C VAL A 205 -3.36 7.05 -18.56
N ARG A 206 -3.02 7.31 -19.83
CA ARG A 206 -2.50 8.61 -20.29
C ARG A 206 -3.46 9.75 -19.97
N GLU A 207 -4.74 9.57 -20.31
CA GLU A 207 -5.77 10.59 -20.07
C GLU A 207 -5.99 10.83 -18.58
N GLU A 208 -5.97 9.78 -17.76
CA GLU A 208 -6.07 9.88 -16.30
C GLU A 208 -4.91 10.69 -15.72
N VAL A 209 -3.67 10.40 -16.13
CA VAL A 209 -2.47 11.16 -15.71
C VAL A 209 -2.57 12.62 -16.11
N GLN A 210 -2.96 12.89 -17.35
CA GLN A 210 -3.06 14.26 -17.87
C GLN A 210 -4.19 15.06 -17.20
N SER A 211 -5.31 14.41 -16.87
CA SER A 211 -6.43 15.03 -16.14
C SER A 211 -6.02 15.55 -14.76
N LEU A 212 -5.00 14.94 -14.14
CA LEU A 212 -4.41 15.38 -12.87
C LEU A 212 -3.35 16.48 -13.05
N GLY A 213 -3.11 16.91 -14.28
CA GLY A 213 -2.14 17.94 -14.63
C GLY A 213 -0.69 17.49 -14.58
N ALA A 214 -0.43 16.18 -14.70
CA ALA A 214 0.91 15.62 -14.83
C ALA A 214 1.26 15.34 -16.29
N ILE A 215 2.57 15.29 -16.56
CA ILE A 215 3.10 14.97 -17.88
C ILE A 215 3.22 13.45 -18.00
N PHE A 216 2.54 12.86 -18.99
CA PHE A 216 2.65 11.42 -19.25
C PHE A 216 3.93 11.10 -20.04
N VAL A 217 4.74 10.21 -19.48
CA VAL A 217 5.95 9.65 -20.09
C VAL A 217 5.61 8.23 -20.54
N GLY A 218 5.35 8.04 -21.83
CA GLY A 218 5.04 6.74 -22.41
C GLY A 218 6.20 6.15 -23.19
N VAL A 219 6.18 4.83 -23.37
CA VAL A 219 6.99 4.13 -24.35
C VAL A 219 6.03 3.43 -25.30
N GLU A 220 6.22 3.63 -26.60
CA GLU A 220 5.54 2.81 -27.62
C GLU A 220 6.22 1.44 -27.64
N LEU A 221 5.48 0.41 -27.23
CA LEU A 221 5.93 -0.97 -27.20
C LEU A 221 5.10 -1.77 -28.20
N ASP A 222 5.76 -2.58 -29.02
CA ASP A 222 5.12 -3.46 -30.02
C ASP A 222 4.54 -4.74 -29.39
N GLU A 223 3.95 -4.64 -28.19
CA GLU A 223 3.33 -5.77 -27.49
C GLU A 223 2.19 -5.33 -26.55
N GLU A 224 1.29 -6.26 -26.22
CA GLU A 224 0.19 -5.99 -25.28
C GLU A 224 0.70 -5.78 -23.85
N THR A 225 0.58 -4.54 -23.35
CA THR A 225 1.05 -4.19 -22.00
C THR A 225 0.00 -4.33 -20.90
N ALA A 226 -1.24 -4.71 -21.25
CA ALA A 226 -2.35 -4.84 -20.31
C ALA A 226 -3.04 -6.21 -20.37
N THR A 227 -3.53 -6.68 -19.21
CA THR A 227 -4.44 -7.82 -19.09
C THR A 227 -5.89 -7.39 -19.34
N VAL A 228 -6.78 -8.36 -19.55
CA VAL A 228 -8.23 -8.13 -19.70
C VAL A 228 -8.82 -7.38 -18.50
N GLY A 229 -8.22 -7.49 -17.32
CA GLY A 229 -8.60 -6.74 -16.12
C GLY A 229 -7.92 -5.37 -15.95
N GLY A 230 -7.23 -4.87 -16.97
CA GLY A 230 -6.54 -3.58 -16.96
C GLY A 230 -5.21 -3.55 -16.19
N TYR A 231 -4.73 -4.67 -15.66
CA TYR A 231 -3.41 -4.74 -14.99
C TYR A 231 -2.26 -4.78 -15.99
N ALA A 232 -1.10 -4.25 -15.59
CA ALA A 232 0.14 -4.38 -16.35
C ALA A 232 0.52 -5.86 -16.56
N LYS A 233 0.94 -6.20 -17.78
CA LYS A 233 1.58 -7.47 -18.12
C LYS A 233 3.10 -7.34 -18.01
N ASP A 234 3.76 -8.49 -17.84
CA ASP A 234 5.22 -8.56 -17.94
C ASP A 234 5.61 -8.47 -19.42
N VAL A 235 6.66 -7.70 -19.72
CA VAL A 235 7.08 -7.34 -21.07
C VAL A 235 8.35 -8.08 -21.47
N SER A 236 8.63 -8.12 -22.77
CA SER A 236 9.85 -8.69 -23.34
C SER A 236 11.12 -7.98 -22.83
N VAL A 237 12.27 -8.63 -23.01
CA VAL A 237 13.57 -8.08 -22.58
C VAL A 237 13.91 -6.79 -23.35
N SER A 238 13.60 -6.73 -24.65
CA SER A 238 13.81 -5.56 -25.50
C SER A 238 12.94 -4.38 -25.04
N SER A 239 11.67 -4.62 -24.74
CA SER A 239 10.77 -3.60 -24.18
C SER A 239 11.28 -3.10 -22.83
N ARG A 240 11.72 -3.99 -21.95
CA ARG A 240 12.29 -3.62 -20.65
C ARG A 240 13.55 -2.77 -20.77
N GLN A 241 14.42 -3.05 -21.76
CA GLN A 241 15.58 -2.19 -22.04
C GLN A 241 15.13 -0.80 -22.48
N ARG A 242 14.15 -0.73 -23.38
CA ARG A 242 13.60 0.55 -23.84
C ARG A 242 12.96 1.37 -22.72
N GLU A 243 12.23 0.72 -21.82
CA GLU A 243 11.68 1.34 -20.61
C GLU A 243 12.79 1.91 -19.73
N GLN A 244 13.86 1.16 -19.51
CA GLN A 244 14.99 1.60 -18.69
C GLN A 244 15.71 2.80 -19.31
N GLU A 245 15.89 2.84 -20.63
CA GLU A 245 16.49 3.98 -21.34
C GLU A 245 15.69 5.26 -21.11
N VAL A 246 14.37 5.20 -21.32
CA VAL A 246 13.49 6.36 -21.12
C VAL A 246 13.49 6.77 -19.65
N LEU A 247 13.29 5.81 -18.73
CA LEU A 247 13.29 6.10 -17.29
C LEU A 247 14.61 6.71 -16.81
N HIS A 248 15.76 6.32 -17.39
CA HIS A 248 17.07 6.86 -17.01
C HIS A 248 17.12 8.39 -17.14
N GLU A 249 16.66 8.93 -18.27
CA GLU A 249 16.65 10.37 -18.54
C GLU A 249 15.75 11.13 -17.55
N HIS A 250 14.57 10.60 -17.27
CA HIS A 250 13.61 11.23 -16.37
C HIS A 250 14.05 11.15 -14.89
N ILE A 251 14.61 10.01 -14.47
CA ILE A 251 15.14 9.82 -13.11
C ILE A 251 16.28 10.79 -12.82
N GLN A 252 17.17 11.05 -13.77
CA GLN A 252 18.30 11.98 -13.58
C GLN A 252 17.85 13.42 -13.25
N ARG A 253 16.69 13.82 -13.76
CA ARG A 253 16.10 15.16 -13.61
C ARG A 253 15.11 15.27 -12.44
N ALA A 254 14.79 14.15 -11.79
CA ALA A 254 13.80 14.11 -10.72
C ALA A 254 14.44 14.44 -9.36
N ASP A 255 13.74 15.24 -8.56
CA ASP A 255 14.04 15.45 -7.14
C ASP A 255 13.44 14.33 -6.29
N ILE A 256 12.29 13.77 -6.72
CA ILE A 256 11.61 12.65 -6.08
C ILE A 256 11.23 11.62 -7.16
N VAL A 257 11.43 10.33 -6.90
CA VAL A 257 10.86 9.24 -7.71
C VAL A 257 9.98 8.35 -6.83
N ILE A 258 8.70 8.20 -7.16
CA ILE A 258 7.76 7.32 -6.45
C ILE A 258 7.46 6.11 -7.32
N THR A 259 7.78 4.90 -6.86
CA THR A 259 7.51 3.67 -7.61
C THR A 259 6.29 2.95 -7.05
N THR A 260 5.30 2.66 -7.89
CA THR A 260 4.09 1.89 -7.57
C THR A 260 3.83 0.78 -8.59
N ALA A 261 4.79 0.47 -9.46
CA ALA A 261 4.67 -0.58 -10.46
C ALA A 261 4.63 -1.97 -9.79
N GLN A 262 3.55 -2.71 -10.03
CA GLN A 262 3.37 -4.06 -9.53
C GLN A 262 2.65 -4.92 -10.56
N VAL A 263 3.09 -6.17 -10.69
CA VAL A 263 2.39 -7.20 -11.47
C VAL A 263 1.83 -8.22 -10.47
N PRO A 264 0.49 -8.42 -10.42
CA PRO A 264 -0.12 -9.37 -9.50
C PRO A 264 0.50 -10.77 -9.60
N GLY A 265 0.80 -11.40 -8.46
CA GLY A 265 1.38 -12.75 -8.41
C GLY A 265 2.84 -12.86 -8.86
N LYS A 266 3.50 -11.75 -9.23
CA LYS A 266 4.92 -11.71 -9.59
C LYS A 266 5.72 -10.78 -8.69
N ARG A 267 7.05 -10.96 -8.71
CA ARG A 267 7.98 -10.01 -8.12
C ARG A 267 7.85 -8.66 -8.85
N ALA A 268 7.89 -7.56 -8.10
CA ALA A 268 7.90 -6.22 -8.69
C ALA A 268 9.10 -6.06 -9.64
N PRO A 269 8.91 -5.43 -10.82
CA PRO A 269 9.98 -5.24 -11.79
C PRO A 269 11.05 -4.27 -11.26
N LEU A 270 12.32 -4.56 -11.56
CA LEU A 270 13.44 -3.66 -11.24
C LEU A 270 13.50 -2.54 -12.29
N LEU A 271 12.77 -1.44 -12.03
CA LEU A 271 12.69 -0.28 -12.92
C LEU A 271 13.69 0.83 -12.57
N VAL A 272 14.12 0.91 -11.31
CA VAL A 272 15.13 1.87 -10.85
C VAL A 272 16.37 1.12 -10.40
N THR A 273 17.47 1.29 -11.14
CA THR A 273 18.73 0.61 -10.85
C THR A 273 19.65 1.44 -9.96
N ASP A 274 20.59 0.79 -9.28
CA ASP A 274 21.63 1.47 -8.49
C ASP A 274 22.42 2.50 -9.32
N ALA A 275 22.65 2.21 -10.60
CA ALA A 275 23.32 3.12 -11.53
C ALA A 275 22.49 4.38 -11.81
N MET A 276 21.18 4.24 -12.01
CA MET A 276 20.26 5.38 -12.17
C MET A 276 20.22 6.27 -10.92
N VAL A 277 20.17 5.65 -9.74
CA VAL A 277 20.19 6.39 -8.46
C VAL A 277 21.51 7.12 -8.27
N ALA A 278 22.63 6.51 -8.63
CA ALA A 278 23.95 7.14 -8.54
C ALA A 278 24.13 8.31 -9.52
N ALA A 279 23.48 8.25 -10.68
CA ALA A 279 23.49 9.28 -11.71
C ALA A 279 22.53 10.46 -11.42
N ALA A 280 21.54 10.26 -10.55
CA ALA A 280 20.61 11.33 -10.16
C ALA A 280 21.35 12.49 -9.47
N THR A 281 21.08 13.72 -9.92
CA THR A 281 21.86 14.92 -9.59
C THR A 281 21.68 15.36 -8.13
N GLY A 282 22.57 14.90 -7.23
CA GLY A 282 22.57 15.26 -5.79
C GLY A 282 23.08 14.14 -4.87
N PHE A 283 23.33 12.96 -5.42
CA PHE A 283 23.93 11.81 -4.74
C PHE A 283 25.47 11.82 -4.78
N SER A 284 26.14 12.97 -4.67
CA SER A 284 27.59 13.08 -4.88
C SER A 284 28.44 12.53 -3.72
N ASP A 285 27.93 12.50 -2.48
CA ASP A 285 28.64 11.98 -1.31
C ASP A 285 28.09 10.62 -0.83
N ARG A 286 28.98 9.74 -0.33
CA ARG A 286 28.64 8.45 0.29
C ARG A 286 27.58 8.56 1.38
N ARG A 287 27.52 9.68 2.14
CA ARG A 287 26.49 9.90 3.17
C ARG A 287 25.12 10.22 2.58
N SER A 288 25.03 11.04 1.53
CA SER A 288 23.76 11.30 0.83
C SER A 288 23.27 10.05 0.10
N ARG A 289 24.19 9.28 -0.51
CA ARG A 289 23.90 7.93 -1.05
C ARG A 289 23.38 6.98 0.02
N ARG A 290 23.96 6.97 1.23
CA ARG A 290 23.49 6.13 2.35
C ARG A 290 22.15 6.60 2.94
N ARG A 291 21.87 7.92 2.98
CA ARG A 291 20.60 8.48 3.47
C ARG A 291 19.47 8.22 2.49
N ALA A 292 19.69 8.45 1.21
CA ALA A 292 18.74 8.07 0.19
C ALA A 292 18.56 6.54 0.19
N ARG A 293 19.62 5.73 0.27
CA ARG A 293 19.55 4.26 0.49
C ARG A 293 18.84 3.83 1.79
N ARG A 294 18.76 4.70 2.80
CA ARG A 294 18.05 4.43 4.08
C ARG A 294 16.60 4.90 4.07
N GLN A 295 16.26 5.89 3.24
CA GLN A 295 14.87 6.31 2.96
C GLN A 295 14.24 5.47 1.84
N LEU A 296 15.07 4.81 1.04
CA LEU A 296 14.75 3.76 0.08
C LEU A 296 14.50 2.41 0.77
N CYS A 297 13.26 1.95 0.70
CA CYS A 297 12.95 0.60 0.21
C CYS A 297 13.84 -0.53 0.77
N ARG A 298 13.74 -0.87 2.07
CA ARG A 298 14.03 -2.25 2.49
C ARG A 298 12.87 -3.13 2.05
N TYR A 299 12.88 -3.52 0.78
CA TYR A 299 12.13 -4.67 0.29
C TYR A 299 13.14 -5.77 -0.05
N GLY A 300 13.10 -6.87 0.71
CA GLY A 300 13.77 -8.12 0.33
C GLY A 300 15.27 -8.26 0.61
N SER A 301 15.84 -7.60 1.63
CA SER A 301 17.14 -8.04 2.19
C SER A 301 16.94 -8.88 3.46
N GLY A 302 16.05 -9.87 3.37
CA GLY A 302 16.26 -11.13 4.08
C GLY A 302 17.38 -11.86 3.33
N THR A 303 18.58 -11.86 3.89
CA THR A 303 19.63 -12.76 3.45
C THR A 303 19.13 -14.20 3.62
N ARG A 304 19.01 -14.92 2.49
CA ARG A 304 18.64 -16.33 2.34
C ARG A 304 17.15 -16.64 2.54
N GLY A 305 16.58 -17.38 1.58
CA GLY A 305 15.54 -18.37 1.85
C GLY A 305 14.08 -17.92 1.85
N ASP A 306 13.72 -16.74 2.36
CA ASP A 306 12.31 -16.49 2.70
C ASP A 306 11.65 -15.43 1.81
N ALA A 307 10.83 -15.91 0.87
CA ALA A 307 9.90 -15.09 0.10
C ALA A 307 8.69 -14.68 0.99
N ALA A 308 8.95 -13.88 2.03
CA ALA A 308 7.91 -13.22 2.79
C ALA A 308 7.36 -12.05 1.96
N TRP A 309 6.26 -12.31 1.25
CA TRP A 309 5.46 -11.30 0.58
C TRP A 309 5.03 -10.24 1.59
N CYS A 310 5.63 -9.06 1.48
CA CYS A 310 5.43 -7.91 2.35
C CYS A 310 3.98 -7.40 2.35
N HIS A 311 3.17 -7.97 3.24
CA HIS A 311 2.04 -7.29 3.88
C HIS A 311 2.54 -6.68 5.20
N HIS A 312 3.47 -5.72 5.11
CA HIS A 312 3.98 -4.97 6.25
C HIS A 312 3.58 -3.51 6.05
N LEU A 313 2.47 -3.12 6.66
CA LEU A 313 2.25 -1.81 7.26
C LEU A 313 2.94 -0.57 6.68
N GLY A 314 2.25 0.10 5.74
CA GLY A 314 2.36 1.55 5.47
C GLY A 314 3.75 2.14 5.13
N PRO A 315 3.77 3.29 4.43
CA PRO A 315 3.37 3.39 3.03
C PRO A 315 4.31 2.54 2.16
N LEU A 316 3.77 1.55 1.43
CA LEU A 316 4.56 0.73 0.49
C LEU A 316 4.57 1.35 -0.92
N SER A 317 4.79 2.66 -0.96
CA SER A 317 5.21 3.40 -2.14
C SER A 317 6.66 3.81 -1.88
N CYS A 318 7.61 3.21 -2.61
CA CYS A 318 9.01 3.58 -2.46
C CYS A 318 9.22 4.95 -3.11
N ALA A 319 9.38 5.96 -2.26
CA ALA A 319 9.82 7.29 -2.66
C ALA A 319 11.35 7.37 -2.51
N LEU A 320 12.04 7.41 -3.64
CA LEU A 320 13.40 7.94 -3.74
C LEU A 320 13.34 9.45 -3.57
N VAL A 321 14.12 9.98 -2.62
CA VAL A 321 14.20 11.41 -2.39
C VAL A 321 15.64 11.87 -2.54
N ASN A 322 15.86 12.79 -3.46
CA ASN A 322 17.15 13.41 -3.70
C ASN A 322 17.34 14.58 -2.71
N ALA A 323 17.79 14.27 -1.50
CA ALA A 323 18.08 15.28 -0.50
C ALA A 323 19.39 16.00 -0.85
N ARG A 324 19.30 17.13 -1.57
CA ARG A 324 20.39 18.12 -1.58
C ARG A 324 20.52 18.68 -0.17
N SER A 325 21.75 18.74 0.32
CA SER A 325 22.06 19.54 1.51
C SER A 325 22.02 21.00 1.04
N CYS A 326 21.12 21.80 1.61
CA CYS A 326 21.34 23.25 1.65
C CYS A 326 22.56 23.52 2.53
#